data_AF-A0A356QG02-F1
#
_entry.id   AF-A0A356QG02-F1
#
_cell.length_a   1.000
_cell.length_b   1.000
_cell.length_c   1.000
_cell.angle_alpha   90.00
_cell.angle_beta   90.00
_cell.angle_gamma   90.00
#
_symmetry.space_group_name_H-M   'P 1'
#
loop_
_entity.id
_entity.type
_entity.pdbx_description
1 polymer ?
#
loop_
_entity_poly.entity_id
_entity_poly.type
_entity_poly.pdbx_seq_one_letter_code
_entity_poly.pdbx_strand_id
1 'polypeptide(L)'
;MLINIAKPSDLTEADVTPESIYLSRRRFMGGVVGLGAGLALSNPTHANADYSDVPQGDSPAWLKEKISGTEWRAITPDDPDKDKIAPYDDASNYNNFYEYGTGKTDPARRAGSLRTEPWSVVIDGEVNN
;
A
#
# COMPACT_ATOMS: atom_id res chain seq x y z
N MET A 1 -52.07 -4.41 5.42
CA MET A 1 -51.48 -3.71 4.26
C MET A 1 -50.71 -2.51 4.79
N LEU A 2 -49.38 -2.52 4.70
CA LEU A 2 -48.53 -1.42 5.16
C LEU A 2 -48.26 -0.50 3.98
N ILE A 3 -48.73 0.74 4.06
CA ILE A 3 -48.38 1.79 3.10
C ILE A 3 -47.08 2.40 3.61
N ASN A 4 -45.98 2.19 2.88
CA ASN A 4 -44.68 2.75 3.22
C ASN A 4 -44.55 4.12 2.55
N ILE A 5 -44.39 5.18 3.35
CA ILE A 5 -44.22 6.55 2.86
C ILE A 5 -42.72 6.85 2.85
N ALA A 6 -42.14 7.00 1.65
CA ALA A 6 -40.73 7.33 1.49
C ALA A 6 -40.40 8.71 2.09
N LYS A 7 -39.26 8.82 2.77
CA LYS A 7 -38.76 10.08 3.33
C LYS A 7 -38.07 10.90 2.22
N PRO A 8 -38.02 12.24 2.34
CA PRO A 8 -37.31 13.08 1.38
C PRO A 8 -35.80 12.79 1.26
N SER A 9 -35.21 12.11 2.25
CA SER A 9 -33.81 11.69 2.27
C SER A 9 -33.56 10.35 1.58
N ASP A 10 -34.61 9.62 1.21
CA ASP A 10 -34.46 8.28 0.64
C ASP A 10 -34.05 8.41 -0.82
N LEU A 11 -33.02 7.65 -1.22
CA LEU A 11 -32.54 7.63 -2.60
C LEU A 11 -33.61 7.04 -3.53
N THR A 12 -33.72 7.64 -4.69
CA THR A 12 -34.62 7.23 -5.76
C THR A 12 -33.84 6.60 -6.91
N GLU A 13 -34.53 5.87 -7.80
CA GLU A 13 -33.94 5.37 -9.05
C GLU A 13 -33.34 6.49 -9.92
N ALA A 14 -33.80 7.73 -9.76
CA ALA A 14 -33.24 8.88 -10.46
C ALA A 14 -31.87 9.33 -9.91
N ASP A 15 -31.54 8.98 -8.66
CA ASP A 15 -30.23 9.23 -8.04
C ASP A 15 -29.20 8.17 -8.45
N VAL A 16 -29.67 7.02 -8.95
CA VAL A 16 -28.83 5.95 -9.47
C VAL A 16 -28.42 6.31 -10.90
N THR A 17 -27.13 6.14 -11.21
CA THR A 17 -26.66 6.29 -12.58
C THR A 17 -27.32 5.23 -13.47
N PRO A 18 -27.99 5.59 -14.58
CA PRO A 18 -28.59 4.61 -15.48
C PRO A 18 -27.57 3.56 -15.94
N GLU A 19 -28.00 2.30 -15.98
CA GLU A 19 -27.14 1.15 -16.28
C GLU A 19 -26.38 1.34 -17.60
N SER A 20 -27.04 1.87 -18.63
CA SER A 20 -26.44 2.14 -19.94
C SER A 20 -25.27 3.14 -19.87
N ILE A 21 -25.33 4.13 -18.98
CA ILE A 21 -24.28 5.12 -18.76
C ILE A 21 -23.12 4.48 -17.98
N TYR A 22 -23.42 3.70 -16.93
CA TYR A 22 -22.42 2.96 -16.18
C TYR A 22 -21.63 1.99 -17.09
N LEU A 23 -22.33 1.19 -17.89
CA LEU A 23 -21.72 0.24 -18.83
C LEU A 23 -20.92 0.95 -19.93
N SER A 24 -21.42 2.08 -20.46
CA SER A 24 -20.69 2.90 -21.44
C SER A 24 -19.37 3.41 -20.88
N ARG A 25 -19.36 3.90 -19.63
CA ARG A 25 -18.13 4.35 -18.95
C ARG A 25 -17.14 3.19 -18.76
N ARG A 26 -17.61 2.02 -18.36
CA ARG A 26 -16.76 0.82 -18.17
C ARG A 26 -16.16 0.32 -19.47
N ARG A 27 -16.94 0.34 -20.57
CA ARG A 27 -16.46 -0.01 -21.91
C ARG A 27 -15.42 0.99 -22.40
N PHE A 28 -15.64 2.29 -22.22
CA PHE A 28 -14.66 3.32 -22.56
C PHE A 28 -13.35 3.14 -21.78
N MET A 29 -13.42 2.97 -20.46
CA MET A 29 -12.24 2.68 -19.63
C MET A 29 -11.52 1.40 -20.07
N GLY A 30 -12.25 0.33 -20.37
CA GLY A 30 -11.68 -0.92 -20.88
C GLY A 30 -10.99 -0.74 -22.24
N GLY A 31 -11.58 0.07 -23.14
CA GLY A 31 -10.99 0.39 -24.45
C GLY A 31 -9.73 1.26 -24.35
N VAL A 32 -9.72 2.25 -23.46
CA VAL A 32 -8.54 3.10 -23.20
C VAL A 32 -7.41 2.29 -22.57
N VAL A 33 -7.72 1.38 -21.63
CA VAL A 33 -6.72 0.44 -21.08
C VAL A 33 -6.21 -0.52 -22.17
N GLY A 34 -7.08 -1.05 -23.04
CA GLY A 34 -6.68 -1.94 -24.13
C GLY A 34 -5.76 -1.29 -25.16
N LEU A 35 -5.98 -0.02 -25.51
CA LEU A 35 -5.13 0.74 -26.43
C LEU A 35 -3.83 1.23 -25.77
N GLY A 36 -3.87 1.61 -24.48
CA GLY A 36 -2.68 2.06 -23.74
C GLY A 36 -1.74 0.92 -23.34
N ALA A 37 -2.29 -0.26 -23.01
CA ALA A 37 -1.50 -1.43 -22.64
C ALA A 37 -0.68 -1.99 -23.81
N GLY A 38 -1.21 -1.94 -25.05
CA GLY A 38 -0.52 -2.44 -26.24
C GLY A 38 0.81 -1.73 -26.56
N LEU A 39 1.02 -0.51 -26.06
CA LEU A 39 2.26 0.27 -26.26
C LEU A 39 3.21 0.24 -25.05
N ALA A 40 2.75 -0.18 -23.88
CA ALA A 40 3.54 -0.17 -22.64
C ALA A 40 4.01 -1.57 -22.18
N LEU A 41 3.52 -2.65 -22.81
CA LEU A 41 3.79 -4.04 -22.39
C LEU A 41 5.07 -4.67 -22.96
N SER A 42 6.01 -3.91 -23.52
CA SER A 42 7.25 -4.50 -24.06
C SER A 42 8.24 -4.98 -23.00
N ASN A 43 7.92 -4.86 -21.71
CA ASN A 43 8.69 -5.53 -20.67
C ASN A 43 7.79 -5.81 -19.45
N PRO A 44 7.29 -7.05 -19.24
CA PRO A 44 6.76 -7.39 -17.94
C PRO A 44 7.94 -7.44 -16.97
N THR A 45 8.18 -6.35 -16.25
CA THR A 45 9.00 -6.39 -15.05
C THR A 45 8.23 -7.20 -14.03
N HIS A 46 8.44 -8.51 -14.04
CA HIS A 46 7.99 -9.38 -12.97
C HIS A 46 8.75 -8.96 -11.72
N ALA A 47 8.03 -8.47 -10.71
CA ALA A 47 8.59 -8.39 -9.37
C ALA A 47 8.82 -9.83 -8.90
N ASN A 48 10.07 -10.26 -8.93
CA ASN A 48 10.46 -11.55 -8.38
C ASN A 48 10.45 -11.43 -6.86
N ALA A 49 9.75 -12.34 -6.17
CA ALA A 49 9.78 -12.40 -4.71
C ALA A 49 11.13 -12.97 -4.20
N ASP A 50 11.87 -13.61 -5.09
CA ASP A 50 13.23 -14.08 -4.83
C ASP A 50 14.21 -12.91 -4.98
N TYR A 51 14.52 -12.23 -3.87
CA TYR A 51 15.54 -11.17 -3.78
C TYR A 51 16.99 -11.69 -4.02
N SER A 52 17.16 -12.77 -4.79
CA SER A 52 18.45 -13.42 -5.03
C SER A 52 19.41 -12.57 -5.87
N ASP A 53 18.89 -11.64 -6.66
CA ASP A 53 19.64 -10.71 -7.51
C ASP A 53 19.79 -9.30 -6.91
N VAL A 54 19.15 -9.03 -5.77
CA VAL A 54 19.24 -7.73 -5.09
C VAL A 54 20.39 -7.76 -4.07
N PRO A 55 21.40 -6.87 -4.21
CA PRO A 55 22.47 -6.77 -3.22
C PRO A 55 21.90 -6.48 -1.82
N GLN A 56 22.46 -7.13 -0.80
CA GLN A 56 22.09 -6.83 0.57
C GLN A 56 22.48 -5.38 0.90
N GLY A 57 21.49 -4.54 1.18
CA GLY A 57 21.70 -3.13 1.53
C GLY A 57 22.51 -2.95 2.82
N ASP A 58 23.24 -1.82 2.92
CA ASP A 58 24.08 -1.53 4.08
C ASP A 58 23.27 -0.86 5.20
N SER A 59 22.72 -1.68 6.10
CA SER A 59 21.98 -1.16 7.23
C SER A 59 22.90 -0.61 8.34
N PRO A 60 22.50 0.45 9.06
CA PRO A 60 23.26 0.98 10.19
C PRO A 60 23.53 -0.07 11.28
N ALA A 61 24.65 0.07 12.00
CA ALA A 61 25.06 -0.87 13.05
C ALA A 61 24.00 -1.02 14.16
N TRP A 62 23.39 0.08 14.60
CA TRP A 62 22.34 0.06 15.61
C TRP A 62 21.12 -0.79 15.19
N LEU A 63 20.81 -0.81 13.89
CA LEU A 63 19.67 -1.57 13.36
C LEU A 63 20.02 -3.05 13.25
N LYS A 64 21.26 -3.38 12.83
CA LYS A 64 21.77 -4.76 12.80
C LYS A 64 21.69 -5.41 14.18
N GLU A 65 22.08 -4.68 15.23
CA GLU A 65 21.99 -5.13 16.62
C GLU A 65 20.54 -5.40 17.03
N LYS A 66 19.62 -4.46 16.77
CA LYS A 66 18.19 -4.60 17.12
C LYS A 66 17.54 -5.79 16.42
N ILE A 67 17.78 -5.97 15.12
CA ILE A 67 17.23 -7.09 14.35
C ILE A 67 17.72 -8.43 14.91
N SER A 68 19.01 -8.53 15.26
CA SER A 68 19.58 -9.77 15.80
C SER A 68 18.98 -10.19 17.14
N GLY A 69 18.56 -9.23 17.96
CA GLY A 69 17.90 -9.47 19.25
C GLY A 69 16.37 -9.52 19.18
N THR A 70 15.77 -9.45 17.99
CA THR A 70 14.30 -9.42 17.84
C THR A 70 13.73 -10.83 17.93
N GLU A 71 12.83 -11.06 18.89
CA GLU A 71 11.99 -12.26 18.91
C GLU A 71 10.77 -12.05 18.01
N TRP A 72 10.79 -12.65 16.83
CA TRP A 72 9.67 -12.63 15.90
C TRP A 72 8.50 -13.44 16.48
N ARG A 73 7.49 -12.74 17.00
CA ARG A 73 6.29 -13.36 17.60
C ARG A 73 5.04 -13.28 16.72
N ALA A 74 5.07 -12.46 15.68
CA ALA A 74 3.89 -12.16 14.85
C ALA A 74 3.93 -12.80 13.45
N ILE A 75 5.12 -12.98 12.87
CA ILE A 75 5.32 -13.61 11.56
C ILE A 75 6.63 -14.38 11.64
N THR A 76 6.55 -15.71 11.70
CA THR A 76 7.69 -16.58 11.41
C THR A 76 7.54 -16.96 9.93
N PRO A 77 8.50 -16.64 9.06
CA PRO A 77 8.58 -17.20 7.72
C PRO A 77 8.41 -18.73 7.80
N ASP A 78 7.33 -19.27 7.26
CA ASP A 78 7.06 -20.72 7.31
C ASP A 78 8.05 -21.49 6.41
N ASP A 79 8.54 -20.81 5.37
CA ASP A 79 9.53 -21.31 4.42
C ASP A 79 10.57 -20.22 4.09
N PRO A 80 11.81 -20.33 4.62
CA PRO A 80 12.87 -19.34 4.39
C PRO A 80 13.24 -19.11 2.92
N ASP A 81 12.93 -20.07 2.03
CA ASP A 81 13.19 -19.93 0.60
C ASP A 81 12.09 -19.13 -0.11
N LYS A 82 10.88 -19.05 0.46
CA LYS A 82 9.74 -18.31 -0.10
C LYS A 82 9.48 -16.97 0.59
N ASP A 83 9.72 -16.90 1.89
CA ASP A 83 9.46 -15.73 2.73
C ASP A 83 10.78 -15.02 3.08
N LYS A 84 11.54 -14.68 2.05
CA LYS A 84 12.84 -14.00 2.20
C LYS A 84 12.66 -12.61 2.81
N ILE A 85 13.51 -12.27 3.77
CA ILE A 85 13.56 -10.93 4.34
C ILE A 85 13.96 -9.93 3.25
N ALA A 86 13.19 -8.85 3.13
CA ALA A 86 13.49 -7.78 2.19
C ALA A 86 14.87 -7.14 2.50
N PRO A 87 15.73 -6.91 1.50
CA PRO A 87 16.97 -6.16 1.66
C PRO A 87 16.72 -4.77 2.27
N TYR A 88 17.67 -4.28 3.06
CA TYR A 88 17.54 -3.01 3.76
C TYR A 88 17.25 -1.83 2.82
N ASP A 89 17.94 -1.78 1.67
CA ASP A 89 17.79 -0.68 0.72
C ASP A 89 16.38 -0.64 0.14
N ASP A 90 15.80 -1.78 -0.22
CA ASP A 90 14.41 -1.83 -0.70
C ASP A 90 13.41 -1.46 0.40
N ALA A 91 13.61 -2.03 1.60
CA ALA A 91 12.75 -1.76 2.75
C ALA A 91 12.76 -0.27 3.18
N SER A 92 13.88 0.43 2.97
CA SER A 92 14.06 1.84 3.36
C SER A 92 13.86 2.85 2.23
N ASN A 93 13.85 2.42 0.96
CA ASN A 93 13.73 3.31 -0.19
C ASN A 93 12.46 3.14 -1.02
N TYR A 94 11.74 2.02 -0.87
CA TYR A 94 10.52 1.73 -1.64
C TYR A 94 9.29 1.70 -0.72
N ASN A 95 8.74 2.88 -0.41
CA ASN A 95 7.73 3.02 0.62
C ASN A 95 6.48 3.78 0.13
N ASN A 96 5.38 3.62 0.87
CA ASN A 96 4.22 4.50 0.77
C ASN A 96 4.17 5.35 2.05
N PHE A 97 4.62 6.61 1.94
CA PHE A 97 4.49 7.60 3.01
C PHE A 97 4.02 8.92 2.39
N TYR A 98 2.71 9.06 2.26
CA TYR A 98 2.08 10.06 1.39
C TYR A 98 2.31 11.51 1.85
N GLU A 99 2.51 11.72 3.14
CA GLU A 99 2.93 12.98 3.75
C GLU A 99 4.24 13.50 3.15
N TYR A 100 5.06 12.60 2.60
CA TYR A 100 6.34 12.91 1.96
C TYR A 100 6.31 12.77 0.44
N GLY A 101 5.20 12.37 -0.17
CA GLY A 101 5.03 12.32 -1.62
C GLY A 101 4.32 11.06 -2.11
N THR A 102 3.95 11.08 -3.40
CA THR A 102 3.16 10.00 -4.02
C THR A 102 4.05 8.99 -4.75
N GLY A 103 5.30 9.33 -5.05
CA GLY A 103 6.27 8.41 -5.65
C GLY A 103 6.87 7.47 -4.60
N LYS A 104 7.17 6.22 -4.99
CA LYS A 104 7.71 5.19 -4.07
C LYS A 104 9.04 5.55 -3.42
N THR A 105 9.82 6.40 -4.08
CA THR A 105 11.13 6.89 -3.62
C THR A 105 11.07 8.29 -2.99
N ASP A 106 9.89 8.93 -2.98
CA ASP A 106 9.72 10.24 -2.34
C ASP A 106 9.93 10.17 -0.81
N PRO A 107 9.42 9.16 -0.09
CA PRO A 107 9.64 9.05 1.36
C PRO A 107 11.11 9.08 1.74
N ALA A 108 11.94 8.25 1.11
CA ALA A 108 13.37 8.18 1.41
C ALA A 108 14.11 9.50 1.20
N ARG A 109 13.73 10.27 0.17
CA ARG A 109 14.33 11.57 -0.12
C ARG A 109 13.89 12.69 0.84
N ARG A 110 12.68 12.59 1.41
CA ARG A 110 12.02 13.74 2.05
C ARG A 110 11.72 13.53 3.54
N ALA A 111 11.60 12.30 4.01
CA ALA A 111 11.26 11.99 5.40
C ALA A 111 12.33 12.42 6.41
N GLY A 112 13.55 12.76 5.96
CA GLY A 112 14.61 13.29 6.83
C GLY A 112 14.26 14.60 7.54
N SER A 113 13.20 15.31 7.11
CA SER A 113 12.71 16.49 7.83
C SER A 113 11.82 16.15 9.04
N LEU A 114 11.40 14.89 9.20
CA LEU A 114 10.59 14.46 10.34
C LEU A 114 11.43 14.48 11.63
N ARG A 115 10.94 15.19 12.64
CA ARG A 115 11.52 15.13 13.99
C ARG A 115 10.92 13.94 14.73
N THR A 116 11.67 12.85 14.80
CA THR A 116 11.24 11.62 15.49
C THR A 116 11.51 11.64 16.99
N GLU A 117 12.31 12.60 17.48
CA GLU A 117 12.62 12.74 18.90
C GLU A 117 12.72 14.23 19.31
N PRO A 118 12.18 14.60 20.48
CA PRO A 118 11.33 13.79 21.36
C PRO A 118 9.96 13.49 20.71
N TRP A 119 9.33 12.37 21.07
CA TRP A 119 8.00 11.99 20.59
C TRP A 119 7.11 11.54 21.76
N SER A 120 5.80 11.68 21.60
CA SER A 120 4.79 11.24 22.57
C SER A 120 3.73 10.40 21.87
N VAL A 121 3.34 9.30 22.51
CA VAL A 121 2.27 8.42 22.04
C VAL A 121 1.16 8.46 23.08
N VAL A 122 -0.07 8.72 22.64
CA VAL A 122 -1.26 8.68 23.48
C VAL A 122 -1.97 7.36 23.23
N ILE A 123 -2.23 6.61 24.30
CA ILE A 123 -3.06 5.40 24.28
C ILE A 123 -4.43 5.83 24.83
N ASP A 124 -5.46 5.74 24.00
CA ASP A 124 -6.83 6.19 24.30
C ASP A 124 -7.86 5.21 23.69
N GLY A 125 -9.14 5.42 23.97
CA GLY A 125 -10.25 4.55 23.57
C GLY A 125 -10.73 3.62 24.68
N GLU A 126 -11.57 2.64 24.33
CA GLU A 126 -12.11 1.64 25.27
C GLU A 126 -11.08 0.55 25.55
N VAL A 127 -10.04 0.91 26.32
CA VAL A 127 -8.95 0.02 26.70
C VAL A 127 -8.81 -0.04 28.22
N ASN A 128 -8.43 -1.21 28.73
CA ASN A 128 -8.06 -1.38 30.14
C ASN A 128 -6.58 -0.99 30.33
N ASN A 129 -6.26 -0.52 31.53
CA ASN A 129 -4.90 -0.16 31.94
C ASN A 129 -4.21 -1.34 32.64
#